data_AF-A0A9W4SQ04-F1
#
_entry.id   AF-A0A9W4SQ04-F1
#
_cell.length_a   1.000
_cell.length_b   1.000
_cell.length_c   1.000
_cell.angle_alpha   90.00
_cell.angle_beta   90.00
_cell.angle_gamma   90.00
#
_symmetry.space_group_name_H-M   'P 1'
#
loop_
_entity.id
_entity.type
_entity.pdbx_description
1 polymer ?
#
loop_
_entity_poly.entity_id
_entity_poly.type
_entity_poly.pdbx_seq_one_letter_code
_entity_poly.pdbx_strand_id
1 'polypeptide(L)' 'MAELSTGNPPFYDRKHDVLLALDICNGLRPEFGKGTPECYKKLAYKCMNANQNQRPKAIKLHKLLNF' A
#
# COMPACT_ATOMS: atom_id res chain seq x y z
N MET A 1 2.17 1.21 -5.78
CA MET A 1 2.29 2.57 -5.20
C MET A 1 3.44 2.67 -4.22
N ALA A 2 3.50 1.86 -3.15
CA ALA A 2 4.63 1.90 -2.21
C ALA A 2 5.98 1.65 -2.90
N GLU A 3 6.07 0.62 -3.75
CA GLU A 3 7.29 0.32 -4.51
C GLU A 3 7.72 1.47 -5.45
N LEU A 4 6.78 2.06 -6.20
CA LEU A 4 7.06 3.24 -7.02
C LEU A 4 7.51 4.46 -6.18
N SER A 5 7.05 4.54 -4.94
CA SER A 5 7.31 5.64 -4.02
C SER A 5 8.68 5.53 -3.34
N THR A 6 9.14 4.31 -3.06
CA THR A 6 10.43 4.04 -2.39
C THR A 6 11.53 3.61 -3.36
N GLY A 7 11.18 3.18 -4.57
CA GLY A 7 12.08 2.54 -5.52
C GLY A 7 12.46 1.09 -5.14
N ASN A 8 11.90 0.55 -4.06
CA ASN A 8 12.23 -0.76 -3.51
C ASN A 8 10.97 -1.60 -3.29
N PRO A 9 11.04 -2.94 -3.41
CA PRO A 9 9.94 -3.81 -3.03
C PRO A 9 9.43 -3.51 -1.60
N PRO A 10 8.11 -3.61 -1.33
CA PRO A 10 7.58 -3.49 0.02
C PRO A 10 8.28 -4.49 0.95
N PHE A 11 8.76 -4.01 2.10
CA PHE A 11 9.49 -4.84 3.09
C PHE A 11 10.79 -5.47 2.57
N TYR A 12 11.49 -4.83 1.62
CA TYR A 12 12.75 -5.32 1.04
C TYR A 12 13.86 -5.64 2.06
N ASP A 13 13.78 -5.06 3.25
CA ASP A 13 14.70 -5.22 4.37
C ASP A 13 14.33 -6.39 5.31
N ARG A 14 13.23 -7.10 5.02
CA ARG A 14 12.73 -8.23 5.82
C ARG A 14 12.63 -9.51 5.00
N LYS A 15 12.72 -10.65 5.68
CA LYS A 15 12.43 -11.95 5.06
C LYS A 15 10.93 -12.06 4.74
N HIS A 16 10.61 -12.54 3.56
CA HIS A 16 9.24 -12.85 3.14
C HIS A 16 8.82 -14.23 3.65
N ASP A 17 8.57 -14.31 4.96
CA ASP A 17 8.17 -15.54 5.66
C ASP A 17 6.81 -15.40 6.35
N VAL A 18 6.42 -16.44 7.09
CA VAL A 18 5.14 -16.50 7.81
C VAL A 18 5.03 -15.40 8.87
N LEU A 19 6.15 -14.96 9.48
CA LEU A 19 6.12 -13.90 10.48
C LEU A 19 5.75 -12.57 9.84
N LEU A 20 6.32 -12.25 8.67
CA LEU A 20 5.92 -11.06 7.92
C LEU A 20 4.45 -11.12 7.49
N ALA A 21 3.97 -12.29 7.04
CA ALA A 21 2.57 -12.46 6.67
C ALA A 21 1.63 -12.21 7.87
N LEU A 22 1.97 -12.70 9.06
CA LEU A 22 1.22 -12.46 10.29
C LEU A 22 1.22 -10.98 10.67
N ASP A 23 2.36 -10.29 10.58
CA ASP A 23 2.43 -8.85 10.85
C ASP A 23 1.52 -8.04 9.91
N ILE A 24 1.48 -8.40 8.61
CA ILE A 24 0.59 -7.76 7.63
C ILE A 24 -0.88 -8.01 7.98
N CYS A 25 -1.23 -9.23 8.38
CA CYS A 25 -2.58 -9.55 8.88
C CYS A 25 -2.93 -8.72 10.13
N ASN A 26 -1.95 -8.46 11.00
CA ASN A 26 -2.10 -7.64 12.20
C ASN A 26 -2.05 -6.12 11.94
N GLY A 27 -1.91 -5.69 10.69
CA GLY A 27 -2.02 -4.29 10.30
C GLY A 27 -0.72 -3.62 9.90
N LEU A 28 0.41 -4.33 9.86
CA LEU A 28 1.64 -3.79 9.27
C LEU A 28 1.41 -3.38 7.82
N ARG A 29 1.83 -2.18 7.45
CA ARG A 29 1.73 -1.66 6.07
C ARG A 29 3.08 -1.10 5.65
N PRO A 30 3.39 -1.13 4.33
CA PRO A 30 4.64 -0.58 3.85
C PRO A 30 4.71 0.93 4.07
N GLU A 31 5.93 1.41 4.21
CA GLU A 31 6.23 2.84 4.24
C GLU A 31 6.26 3.45 2.83
N PHE A 32 6.28 4.78 2.79
CA PHE A 32 6.35 5.56 1.57
C PHE A 32 7.56 6.49 1.62
N GLY A 33 8.20 6.73 0.49
CA GLY A 33 9.32 7.66 0.38
C GLY A 33 8.95 9.07 0.81
N LYS A 34 9.91 9.83 1.36
CA LYS A 34 9.72 11.17 1.95
C LYS A 34 8.98 12.15 1.02
N GLY A 35 9.26 12.11 -0.28
CA GLY A 35 8.65 13.01 -1.28
C GLY A 35 7.26 12.60 -1.77
N THR A 36 6.69 11.50 -1.27
CA THR A 36 5.41 10.99 -1.77
C THR A 36 4.27 11.91 -1.35
N PRO A 37 3.45 12.41 -2.29
CA PRO A 37 2.31 13.24 -1.94
C PRO A 37 1.31 12.51 -1.04
N GLU A 38 0.79 13.22 -0.05
CA GLU A 38 -0.08 12.64 0.98
C GLU A 38 -1.37 12.02 0.42
N CYS A 39 -1.89 12.57 -0.69
CA CYS A 39 -3.05 12.02 -1.38
C CYS A 39 -2.81 10.58 -1.87
N TYR A 40 -1.61 10.29 -2.39
CA TYR A 40 -1.25 8.94 -2.85
C TYR A 40 -1.04 7.98 -1.68
N LYS A 41 -0.44 8.44 -0.56
CA LYS A 41 -0.32 7.62 0.66
C LYS A 41 -1.69 7.20 1.19
N LYS A 42 -2.60 8.17 1.36
CA LYS A 42 -3.99 7.91 1.78
C LYS A 42 -4.71 6.95 0.84
N LEU A 43 -4.54 7.12 -0.47
CA LEU A 43 -5.13 6.23 -1.46
C LEU A 43 -4.58 4.80 -1.34
N ALA A 44 -3.26 4.65 -1.22
CA ALA A 44 -2.61 3.36 -1.08
C ALA A 44 -3.02 2.65 0.22
N TYR A 45 -3.06 3.36 1.35
CA TYR A 45 -3.59 2.80 2.61
C TYR A 45 -5.04 2.34 2.48
N LYS A 46 -5.88 3.09 1.77
CA LYS A 46 -7.26 2.67 1.48
C LYS A 46 -7.32 1.40 0.63
N CYS A 47 -6.41 1.23 -0.32
CA CYS A 47 -6.29 0.00 -1.11
C CYS A 47 -5.86 -1.20 -0.26
N MET A 48 -5.05 -0.97 0.77
CA MET A 48 -4.53 -1.99 1.68
C MET A 48 -5.38 -2.17 2.96
N ASN A 49 -6.62 -1.69 2.96
CA ASN A 49 -7.49 -1.78 4.14
C ASN A 49 -7.78 -3.25 4.49
N ALA A 50 -7.74 -3.59 5.79
CA ALA A 50 -8.05 -4.93 6.27
C ALA A 50 -9.48 -5.36 5.89
N ASN A 51 -10.44 -4.44 6.01
CA ASN A 51 -11.80 -4.65 5.55
C ASN A 51 -11.87 -4.51 4.02
N GLN A 52 -12.14 -5.62 3.33
CA GLN A 52 -12.27 -5.67 1.88
C GLN A 52 -13.31 -4.68 1.34
N ASN A 53 -14.41 -4.43 2.06
CA ASN A 53 -15.48 -3.54 1.62
C ASN A 53 -15.06 -2.06 1.64
N GLN A 54 -13.99 -1.71 2.37
CA GLN A 54 -13.44 -0.35 2.41
C GLN A 54 -12.43 -0.08 1.28
N ARG A 55 -12.02 -1.12 0.54
CA ARG A 55 -11.08 -0.99 -0.58
C ARG A 55 -11.80 -0.39 -1.81
N PRO A 56 -11.18 0.56 -2.52
CA PRO A 56 -11.74 1.10 -3.75
C PRO A 56 -11.67 0.05 -4.86
N LYS A 57 -12.69 0.01 -5.73
CA LYS A 57 -12.65 -0.77 -6.97
C LYS A 57 -11.61 -0.17 -7.93
N ALA A 58 -10.98 -1.01 -8.75
CA ALA A 58 -10.00 -0.58 -9.75
C ALA A 58 -10.55 0.51 -10.69
N ILE A 59 -11.81 0.41 -11.13
CA ILE A 59 -12.45 1.43 -11.97
C ILE A 59 -12.56 2.80 -11.29
N LYS A 60 -12.71 2.84 -9.96
CA LYS A 60 -12.72 4.09 -9.20
C LYS A 60 -11.31 4.69 -9.13
N LEU A 61 -10.29 3.86 -9.01
CA LEU A 61 -8.89 4.28 -9.02
C LEU A 61 -8.49 4.87 -10.38
N HIS A 62 -8.85 4.21 -11.48
CA HIS A 62 -8.59 4.67 -12.84
C HIS A 62 -9.13 6.09 -13.07
N LYS A 63 -10.42 6.30 -12.72
CA LYS A 63 -11.07 7.62 -12.81
C LYS A 63 -10.42 8.67 -11.90
N LEU A 64 -9.99 8.30 -10.71
CA LEU A 64 -9.36 9.23 -9.76
C LEU A 64 -7.96 9.65 -10.21
N LEU A 65 -7.23 8.74 -10.84
CA LEU A 65 -5.85 8.95 -11.29
C LEU A 65 -5.77 9.52 -12.71
N ASN A 66 -6.90 9.71 -13.38
CA ASN A 66 -7.00 10.22 -14.75
C ASN A 66 -6.14 9.44 -15.77
N PHE A 67 -6.06 8.12 -15.59
CA PHE A 67 -5.61 7.23 -16.66
C PHE A 67 -6.74 7.00 -17.65
#